data_AF-A0A960MCN8-F1
#
_entry.id   AF-A0A960MCN8-F1
#
_cell.length_a   1.000
_cell.length_b   1.000
_cell.length_c   1.000
_cell.angle_alpha   90.00
_cell.angle_beta   90.00
_cell.angle_gamma   90.00
#
_symmetry.space_group_name_H-M   'P 1'
#
loop_
_entity.id
_entity.type
_entity.pdbx_description
1 polymer ?
#
loop_
_entity_poly.entity_id
_entity_poly.type
_entity_poly.pdbx_seq_one_letter_code
_entity_poly.pdbx_strand_id
1 'polypeptide(L)'
;IRLRYRSDWGPTVFLTSQKPDGGFGGNFEYRIPQRRLKPDASGWWEVEVPLSEFECVKACEKRGFSLDANSISKILVSIEEGKRLQIESVSVTPGPEFPIK
;
A
#
# COMPACT_ATOMS: atom_id res chain seq x y z
N ILE A 1 4.14 3.86 1.83
CA ILE A 1 4.43 2.54 1.22
C ILE A 1 5.18 2.75 -0.06
N ARG A 2 6.38 2.18 -0.19
CA ARG A 2 7.14 2.18 -1.45
C ARG A 2 7.05 0.80 -2.08
N LEU A 3 6.74 0.76 -3.38
CA LEU A 3 6.63 -0.47 -4.16
C LEU A 3 7.39 -0.28 -5.46
N ARG A 4 8.24 -1.26 -5.79
CA ARG A 4 8.91 -1.36 -7.07
C ARG A 4 8.47 -2.63 -7.79
N TYR A 5 7.80 -2.46 -8.93
CA TYR A 5 7.11 -3.55 -9.62
C TYR A 5 7.16 -3.40 -11.15
N ARG A 6 6.94 -4.49 -11.88
CA ARG A 6 6.80 -4.49 -13.34
C ARG A 6 5.51 -5.19 -13.73
N SER A 7 4.68 -4.47 -14.47
CA SER A 7 3.40 -4.97 -14.96
C SER A 7 2.84 -4.06 -16.07
N ASP A 8 1.90 -4.60 -16.85
CA ASP A 8 1.05 -3.90 -17.83
C ASP A 8 -0.29 -3.43 -17.23
N TRP A 9 -0.51 -3.64 -15.92
CA TRP A 9 -1.64 -3.14 -15.14
C TRP A 9 -1.16 -2.47 -13.83
N GLY A 10 -2.05 -1.76 -13.15
CA GLY A 10 -1.78 -1.14 -11.86
C GLY A 10 -2.32 -2.01 -10.72
N PRO A 11 -1.47 -2.64 -9.89
CA PRO A 11 -1.93 -3.51 -8.84
C PRO A 11 -2.58 -2.73 -7.69
N THR A 12 -3.48 -3.41 -6.98
CA THR A 12 -4.00 -2.95 -5.70
C THR A 12 -3.04 -3.38 -4.60
N VAL A 13 -2.67 -2.43 -3.74
CA VAL A 13 -1.94 -2.70 -2.51
C VAL A 13 -2.95 -2.75 -1.37
N PHE A 14 -2.92 -3.81 -0.59
CA PHE A 14 -3.71 -3.93 0.63
C PHE A 14 -2.82 -3.85 1.86
N LEU A 15 -3.32 -3.18 2.88
CA LEU A 15 -2.70 -3.10 4.19
C LEU A 15 -3.64 -3.72 5.22
N THR A 16 -3.09 -4.53 6.11
CA THR A 16 -3.79 -4.96 7.33
C THR A 16 -3.13 -4.30 8.52
N SER A 17 -3.89 -3.56 9.32
CA SER A 17 -3.40 -3.03 10.58
C SER A 17 -3.78 -3.91 11.77
N GLN A 18 -3.03 -3.77 12.85
CA GLN A 18 -3.24 -4.43 14.13
C GLN A 18 -3.35 -3.36 15.22
N LYS A 19 -4.25 -3.60 16.18
CA LYS A 19 -4.41 -2.75 17.36
C LYS A 19 -3.27 -2.97 18.35
N PRO A 20 -3.03 -2.02 19.29
CA PRO A 20 -2.04 -2.20 20.34
C PRO A 20 -2.27 -3.43 21.24
N ASP A 21 -3.53 -3.84 21.41
CA ASP A 21 -3.91 -5.06 22.16
C ASP A 21 -3.71 -6.36 21.37
N GLY A 22 -3.14 -6.27 20.17
CA GLY A 22 -2.91 -7.38 19.27
C GLY A 22 -4.12 -7.79 18.43
N GLY A 23 -5.28 -7.15 18.60
CA GLY A 23 -6.48 -7.42 17.83
C GLY A 23 -6.42 -6.90 16.38
N PHE A 24 -7.37 -7.34 15.55
CA PHE A 24 -7.51 -6.86 14.17
C PHE A 24 -7.82 -5.35 14.14
N GLY A 25 -7.00 -4.60 13.40
CA GLY A 25 -7.04 -3.14 13.31
C GLY A 25 -7.68 -2.59 12.03
N GLY A 26 -7.97 -3.43 11.03
CA GLY A 26 -8.63 -3.01 9.79
C GLY A 26 -7.91 -3.50 8.52
N ASN A 27 -8.64 -3.50 7.40
CA ASN A 27 -8.07 -3.68 6.07
C ASN A 27 -8.26 -2.41 5.25
N PHE A 28 -7.22 -2.02 4.54
CA PHE A 28 -7.18 -0.82 3.73
C PHE A 28 -6.64 -1.16 2.35
N GLU A 29 -7.08 -0.43 1.33
CA GLU A 29 -6.68 -0.65 -0.05
C GLU A 29 -6.30 0.65 -0.76
N TYR A 30 -5.36 0.54 -1.68
CA TYR A 30 -5.05 1.59 -2.63
C TYR A 30 -4.81 0.97 -4.01
N ARG A 31 -5.52 1.48 -5.01
CA ARG A 31 -5.37 1.05 -6.40
C ARG A 31 -4.37 1.94 -7.11
N ILE A 32 -3.23 1.39 -7.52
CA ILE A 32 -2.20 2.18 -8.21
C ILE A 32 -2.72 2.61 -9.59
N PRO A 33 -2.84 3.92 -9.86
CA PRO A 33 -3.36 4.39 -11.14
C PRO A 33 -2.27 4.30 -12.22
N GLN A 34 -2.53 3.58 -13.30
CA GLN A 34 -1.57 3.46 -14.43
C GLN A 34 -1.31 4.78 -15.16
N ARG A 35 -2.23 5.74 -15.09
CA ARG A 35 -2.19 6.95 -15.92
C ARG A 35 -1.25 8.04 -15.38
N ARG A 36 -0.75 7.90 -14.15
CA ARG A 36 0.02 8.98 -13.49
C ARG A 36 1.53 8.78 -13.51
N LEU A 37 2.01 7.59 -13.86
CA LEU A 37 3.43 7.25 -13.82
C LEU A 37 3.85 6.65 -15.17
N LYS A 38 5.14 6.67 -15.48
CA LYS A 38 5.73 5.90 -16.57
C LYS A 38 6.79 5.00 -15.95
N PRO A 39 6.99 3.78 -16.46
CA PRO A 39 8.08 2.96 -16.00
C PRO A 39 9.42 3.60 -16.38
N ASP A 40 10.47 3.24 -15.66
CA ASP A 40 11.84 3.58 -16.04
C ASP A 40 12.26 2.90 -17.35
N ALA A 41 13.48 3.20 -17.82
CA ALA A 41 14.02 2.62 -19.06
C ALA A 41 14.12 1.09 -19.05
N SER A 42 14.12 0.47 -17.86
CA SER A 42 14.11 -0.99 -17.68
C SER A 42 12.69 -1.55 -17.57
N GLY A 43 11.65 -0.73 -17.71
CA GLY A 43 10.26 -1.15 -17.60
C GLY A 43 9.78 -1.33 -16.15
N TRP A 44 10.54 -0.89 -15.14
CA TRP A 44 10.10 -0.95 -13.74
C TRP A 44 9.34 0.31 -13.35
N TRP A 45 8.26 0.11 -12.63
CA TRP A 45 7.50 1.16 -11.97
C TRP A 45 8.01 1.31 -10.55
N GLU A 46 8.13 2.56 -10.11
CA GLU A 46 8.42 2.89 -8.73
C GLU A 46 7.39 3.87 -8.21
N VAL A 47 6.70 3.47 -7.14
CA VAL A 47 5.60 4.24 -6.59
C VAL A 47 5.80 4.43 -5.10
N GLU A 48 5.52 5.64 -4.65
CA GLU A 48 5.36 5.96 -3.24
C GLU A 48 3.90 6.33 -2.99
N VAL A 49 3.25 5.57 -2.10
CA VAL A 49 1.85 5.75 -1.73
C VAL A 49 1.81 6.18 -0.26
N PRO A 50 1.41 7.43 0.04
CA PRO A 50 1.15 7.87 1.41
C PRO A 50 0.08 7.03 2.09
N LEU A 51 0.17 6.80 3.40
CA LEU A 51 -0.87 6.05 4.14
C LEU A 51 -2.24 6.75 4.09
N SER A 52 -2.27 8.07 3.94
CA SER A 52 -3.50 8.85 3.79
C SER A 52 -4.28 8.58 2.50
N GLU A 53 -3.65 7.97 1.50
CA GLU A 53 -4.31 7.58 0.25
C GLU A 53 -4.99 6.21 0.34
N PHE A 54 -4.73 5.44 1.40
CA PHE A 54 -5.36 4.14 1.58
C PHE A 54 -6.76 4.30 2.14
N GLU A 55 -7.73 3.72 1.46
CA GLU A 55 -9.13 3.73 1.87
C GLU A 55 -9.43 2.49 2.69
N CYS A 56 -10.26 2.64 3.72
CA CYS A 56 -10.74 1.50 4.48
C CYS A 56 -11.65 0.65 3.58
N VAL A 57 -11.42 -0.67 3.49
CA VAL A 57 -12.30 -1.54 2.70
C VAL A 57 -13.72 -1.43 3.27
N LYS A 58 -14.77 -1.29 2.45
CA LYS A 58 -16.17 -0.99 2.85
C LYS A 58 -16.68 -1.70 4.11
N ALA A 59 -16.29 -2.96 4.33
CA ALA A 59 -16.69 -3.73 5.52
C ALA A 59 -16.13 -3.16 6.85
N CYS A 60 -15.09 -2.32 6.78
CA CYS A 60 -14.35 -1.76 7.89
C CYS A 60 -14.67 -0.28 8.16
N GLU A 61 -15.29 0.45 7.22
CA GLU A 61 -15.60 1.89 7.34
C GLU A 61 -16.41 2.22 8.61
N LYS A 62 -17.37 1.37 8.97
CA LYS A 62 -18.25 1.58 10.13
C LYS A 62 -17.59 1.29 11.48
N ARG A 63 -16.36 0.77 11.50
CA ARG A 63 -15.68 0.28 12.71
C ARG A 63 -14.65 1.27 13.29
N GLY A 64 -14.46 2.41 12.64
CA GLY A 64 -13.59 3.49 13.15
C GLY A 64 -12.11 3.09 13.25
N PHE A 65 -11.66 2.21 12.37
CA PHE A 65 -10.28 1.76 12.33
C PHE A 65 -9.32 2.85 11.85
N SER A 66 -8.17 2.97 12.51
CA SER A 66 -7.09 3.89 12.12
C SER A 66 -5.95 3.13 11.44
N LEU A 67 -5.27 3.83 10.52
CA LEU A 67 -4.08 3.35 9.85
C LEU A 67 -2.93 4.32 10.12
N ASP A 68 -1.92 3.83 10.81
CA ASP A 68 -0.64 4.51 11.02
C ASP A 68 0.52 3.54 10.71
N ALA A 69 1.73 4.06 10.54
CA ALA A 69 2.88 3.26 10.12
C ALA A 69 3.25 2.14 11.12
N ASN A 70 3.00 2.35 12.42
CA ASN A 70 3.33 1.39 13.47
C ASN A 70 2.26 0.30 13.62
N SER A 71 1.06 0.57 13.14
CA SER A 71 -0.06 -0.38 13.15
C SER A 71 0.00 -1.42 12.02
N ILE A 72 0.83 -1.23 10.98
CA ILE A 72 0.85 -2.09 9.79
C ILE A 72 1.42 -3.47 10.15
N SER A 73 0.59 -4.50 10.04
CA SER A 73 0.97 -5.88 10.29
C SER A 73 1.32 -6.64 9.00
N LYS A 74 0.66 -6.31 7.88
CA LYS A 74 0.84 -6.98 6.59
C LYS A 74 0.68 -6.00 5.44
N ILE A 75 1.45 -6.25 4.38
CA ILE A 75 1.28 -5.64 3.06
C ILE A 75 1.03 -6.78 2.07
N LEU A 76 -0.04 -6.65 1.29
CA LEU A 76 -0.39 -7.59 0.24
C LEU A 76 -0.46 -6.82 -1.08
N VAL A 77 -0.08 -7.46 -2.17
CA VAL A 77 -0.22 -6.90 -3.52
C VAL A 77 -1.09 -7.85 -4.33
N SER A 78 -2.13 -7.33 -4.96
CA SER A 78 -3.05 -8.10 -5.78
C SER A 78 -2.31 -8.81 -6.91
N ILE A 79 -2.81 -9.97 -7.32
CA ILE A 79 -2.49 -10.61 -8.60
C ILE A 79 -3.78 -10.71 -9.42
N GLU A 80 -3.69 -10.48 -10.73
CA GLU A 80 -4.79 -10.70 -11.67
C GLU A 80 -4.48 -11.94 -12.51
N GLU A 81 -5.46 -12.85 -12.63
CA GLU A 81 -5.31 -14.07 -13.42
C GLU A 81 -4.96 -13.74 -14.88
N GLY A 82 -4.02 -14.49 -15.44
CA GLY A 82 -3.53 -14.29 -16.81
C GLY A 82 -2.64 -13.05 -17.00
N LYS A 83 -2.39 -12.25 -15.95
CA LYS A 83 -1.50 -11.09 -16.04
C LYS A 83 -0.19 -11.30 -15.31
N ARG A 84 0.86 -10.68 -15.85
CA ARG A 84 2.21 -10.75 -15.28
C ARG A 84 2.40 -9.63 -14.26
N LEU A 85 2.91 -10.02 -13.10
CA LEU A 85 3.40 -9.10 -12.07
C LEU A 85 4.76 -9.58 -11.60
N GLN A 86 5.74 -8.68 -11.59
CA GLN A 86 7.01 -8.89 -10.90
C GLN A 86 7.14 -7.83 -9.82
N ILE A 87 7.58 -8.21 -8.63
CA ILE A 87 7.81 -7.29 -7.50
C ILE A 87 9.28 -7.41 -7.14
N GLU A 88 9.99 -6.29 -7.13
CA GLU A 88 11.38 -6.22 -6.68
C GLU A 88 11.44 -5.87 -5.19
N SER A 89 10.63 -4.91 -4.75
CA SER A 89 10.59 -4.52 -3.34
C SER A 89 9.24 -3.96 -2.91
N VAL A 90 8.91 -4.19 -1.64
CA VAL A 90 7.79 -3.57 -0.92
C VAL A 90 8.32 -3.12 0.43
N SER A 91 8.11 -1.86 0.81
CA SER A 91 8.54 -1.36 2.11
C SER A 91 7.59 -0.33 2.70
N VAL A 92 7.56 -0.28 4.03
CA VAL A 92 7.04 0.86 4.77
C VAL A 92 8.18 1.86 4.87
N THR A 93 8.03 3.02 4.23
CA THR A 93 8.94 4.15 4.46
C THR A 93 8.45 4.90 5.69
N PRO A 94 9.34 5.20 6.66
CA PRO A 94 9.01 6.18 7.70
C PRO A 94 8.59 7.48 7.01
N GLY A 95 7.52 8.11 7.51
CA GLY A 95 7.23 9.48 7.10
C GLY A 95 8.41 10.40 7.46
N PRO A 96 8.53 11.59 6.87
CA PRO A 96 9.50 12.56 7.33
C PRO A 96 9.31 12.79 8.84
N GLU A 97 10.37 12.56 9.62
CA GLU A 97 10.41 12.98 11.01
C GLU A 97 10.30 14.51 11.01
N PHE A 98 9.11 15.03 11.29
CA PHE A 98 9.00 16.45 11.61
C PHE A 98 9.61 16.62 13.00
N PRO A 99 10.69 17.41 13.16
CA PRO A 99 11.20 17.70 14.49
C PRO A 99 10.09 18.39 15.28
N ILE A 100 9.72 17.81 16.42
CA ILE A 100 8.86 18.47 17.40
C ILE A 100 9.66 19.69 17.88
N LYS A 101 9.13 20.89 17.62
CA LYS A 101 9.67 22.15 18.13
C LYS A 101 9.44 22.29 19.62
#